data_AF-A0ABC8VH28-F1
#
_entry.id   AF-A0ABC8VH28-F1
#
_cell.length_a   1.000
_cell.length_b   1.000
_cell.length_c   1.000
_cell.angle_alpha   90.00
_cell.angle_beta   90.00
_cell.angle_gamma   90.00
#
_symmetry.space_group_name_H-M   'P 1'
#
loop_
_entity.id
_entity.type
_entity.pdbx_description
1 polymer ?
#
loop_
_entity_poly.entity_id
_entity_poly.type
_entity_poly.pdbx_seq_one_letter_code
_entity_poly.pdbx_strand_id
1 'polypeptide(L)'
;MASPAVCSVLLILAAFAAASARAATFTITNNCGYTARHGQSMCPPAPAAGSGAVPAAPSTEGAATATAPTVPALSCTVSGQPPATLAEYTIGGDQDYYNISVVNGYNLPMAFSCSTGVGLVCREPNCPDAYQYPTDDKKTHACSTNSNYQITFCP
;
A
#
# COMPACT_ATOMS: atom_id res chain seq x y z
N MET A 1 -36.98 -42.98 -0.66
CA MET A 1 -37.63 -41.89 0.10
C MET A 1 -36.62 -41.30 1.07
N ALA A 2 -35.85 -40.31 0.59
CA ALA A 2 -34.90 -39.58 1.43
C ALA A 2 -35.67 -38.55 2.26
N SER A 3 -35.43 -38.53 3.56
CA SER A 3 -36.18 -37.73 4.52
C SER A 3 -35.86 -36.23 4.36
N PRO A 4 -36.86 -35.33 4.26
CA PRO A 4 -36.66 -33.90 3.98
C PRO A 4 -35.90 -33.14 5.08
N ALA A 5 -35.76 -33.74 6.27
CA ALA A 5 -35.03 -33.16 7.40
C ALA A 5 -33.50 -33.11 7.17
N VAL A 6 -32.93 -34.06 6.41
CA VAL A 6 -31.47 -34.18 6.24
C VAL A 6 -30.91 -33.10 5.29
N CYS A 7 -31.72 -32.66 4.32
CA CYS A 7 -31.32 -31.63 3.35
C CYS A 7 -31.26 -30.22 3.98
N SER A 8 -32.13 -29.95 4.96
CA SER A 8 -32.22 -28.64 5.62
C SER A 8 -31.09 -28.38 6.61
N VAL A 9 -30.54 -29.43 7.24
CA VAL A 9 -29.42 -29.30 8.19
C VAL A 9 -28.09 -29.02 7.48
N LEU A 10 -27.89 -29.60 6.29
CA LEU A 10 -26.70 -29.38 5.46
C LEU A 10 -26.60 -27.95 4.90
N LEU A 11 -27.75 -27.32 4.59
CA LEU A 11 -27.78 -25.93 4.08
C LEU A 11 -27.51 -24.89 5.19
N ILE A 12 -27.86 -25.18 6.44
CA ILE A 12 -27.59 -24.27 7.57
C ILE A 12 -26.11 -24.30 7.97
N LEU A 13 -25.42 -25.44 7.82
CA LEU A 13 -23.99 -25.56 8.13
C LEU A 13 -23.08 -24.90 7.08
N ALA A 14 -23.56 -24.68 5.85
CA ALA A 14 -22.81 -24.04 4.77
C ALA A 14 -22.83 -22.50 4.83
N ALA A 15 -23.66 -21.89 5.69
CA ALA A 15 -23.87 -20.44 5.70
C ALA A 15 -22.93 -19.65 6.63
N PHE A 16 -22.06 -20.32 7.42
CA PHE A 16 -21.19 -19.67 8.41
C PHE A 16 -19.69 -19.69 8.06
N ALA A 17 -19.32 -19.95 6.81
CA ALA A 17 -17.98 -19.67 6.32
C ALA A 17 -17.91 -18.25 5.75
N ALA A 18 -18.15 -17.24 6.59
CA ALA A 18 -17.77 -15.87 6.24
C ALA A 18 -16.23 -15.82 6.27
N ALA A 19 -15.60 -15.92 5.10
CA ALA A 19 -14.18 -15.65 4.96
C ALA A 19 -13.93 -14.23 5.49
N SER A 20 -13.24 -14.11 6.62
CA SER A 20 -12.79 -12.82 7.13
C SER A 20 -11.78 -12.25 6.14
N ALA A 21 -12.23 -11.40 5.22
CA ALA A 21 -11.35 -10.68 4.33
C ALA A 21 -10.48 -9.75 5.17
N ARG A 22 -9.17 -10.03 5.21
CA ARG A 22 -8.18 -9.17 5.86
C ARG A 22 -7.79 -8.08 4.88
N ALA A 23 -8.24 -6.86 5.14
CA ALA A 23 -7.92 -5.68 4.35
C ALA A 23 -7.04 -4.73 5.17
N ALA A 24 -5.94 -4.27 4.58
CA ALA A 24 -5.14 -3.18 5.11
C ALA A 24 -5.63 -1.85 4.51
N THR A 25 -5.81 -0.82 5.34
CA THR A 25 -6.20 0.51 4.86
C THR A 25 -4.96 1.38 4.67
N PHE A 26 -4.82 2.00 3.50
CA PHE A 26 -3.82 3.04 3.25
C PHE A 26 -4.49 4.41 3.23
N THR A 27 -4.02 5.30 4.10
CA THR A 27 -4.40 6.71 4.07
C THR A 27 -3.28 7.50 3.40
N ILE A 28 -3.59 8.16 2.28
CA ILE A 28 -2.61 8.99 1.55
C ILE A 28 -3.01 10.45 1.72
N THR A 29 -2.11 11.24 2.30
CA THR A 29 -2.32 12.66 2.59
C THR A 29 -1.34 13.51 1.79
N ASN A 30 -1.85 14.50 1.06
CA ASN A 30 -1.02 15.52 0.44
C ASN A 30 -1.00 16.77 1.33
N ASN A 31 0.15 17.07 1.94
CA ASN A 31 0.37 18.27 2.75
C ASN A 31 1.28 19.30 2.04
N CYS A 32 1.56 19.09 0.75
CA CYS A 32 2.36 20.01 -0.04
C CYS A 32 1.60 21.31 -0.31
N GLY A 33 2.33 22.42 -0.47
CA GLY A 33 1.76 23.70 -0.96
C GLY A 33 1.32 23.68 -2.42
N TYR A 34 1.38 22.52 -3.07
CA TYR A 34 0.98 22.27 -4.45
C TYR A 34 0.27 20.92 -4.54
N THR A 35 -0.41 20.68 -5.66
CA THR A 35 -1.03 19.39 -5.93
C THR A 35 0.05 18.35 -6.18
N ALA A 36 0.26 17.45 -5.22
CA ALA A 36 0.94 16.19 -5.42
C ALA A 36 -0.10 15.11 -5.63
N ARG A 37 0.15 14.22 -6.60
CA ARG A 37 -0.66 13.04 -6.87
C ARG A 37 0.16 11.81 -6.50
N HIS A 38 -0.54 10.76 -6.08
CA HIS A 38 0.03 9.43 -6.18
C HIS A 38 0.22 9.13 -7.68
N GLY A 39 1.41 8.69 -8.09
CA GLY A 39 1.68 8.39 -9.50
C GLY A 39 0.67 7.38 -10.07
N GLN A 40 0.50 7.38 -11.39
CA GLN A 40 -0.43 6.50 -12.12
C GLN A 40 -0.20 4.99 -11.88
N SER A 41 0.88 4.66 -11.19
CA SER A 41 1.35 3.33 -10.85
C SER A 41 0.88 2.79 -9.50
N MET A 42 -0.15 3.39 -8.89
CA MET A 42 -0.87 2.70 -7.83
C MET A 42 -1.56 1.47 -8.41
N CYS A 43 -0.93 0.30 -8.28
CA CYS A 43 -1.71 -0.87 -7.98
C CYS A 43 -2.36 -0.51 -6.63
N PRO A 44 -3.69 -0.31 -6.54
CA PRO A 44 -4.29 -0.25 -5.21
C PRO A 44 -3.75 -1.46 -4.44
N PRO A 45 -3.49 -1.36 -3.12
CA PRO A 45 -3.26 -2.55 -2.34
C PRO A 45 -4.37 -3.50 -2.75
N ALA A 46 -4.00 -4.63 -3.37
CA ALA A 46 -5.00 -5.62 -3.69
C ALA A 46 -5.76 -5.86 -2.38
N PRO A 47 -7.08 -6.09 -2.40
CA PRO A 47 -7.84 -6.31 -1.18
C PRO A 47 -7.37 -7.56 -0.37
N ALA A 48 -6.24 -8.15 -0.74
CA ALA A 48 -5.53 -9.26 -0.12
C ALA A 48 -3.99 -9.04 -0.22
N ALA A 49 -3.25 -9.82 0.57
CA ALA A 49 -1.79 -9.92 0.60
C ALA A 49 -1.08 -9.69 -0.75
N GLY A 50 0.03 -8.94 -0.75
CA GLY A 50 0.83 -8.66 -1.94
C GLY A 50 1.87 -7.56 -1.71
N SER A 51 2.76 -7.39 -2.68
CA SER A 51 3.78 -6.32 -2.70
C SER A 51 3.37 -5.18 -3.62
N GLY A 52 3.75 -3.95 -3.28
CA GLY A 52 3.46 -2.76 -4.07
C GLY A 52 4.32 -1.57 -3.70
N ALA A 53 4.22 -0.51 -4.52
CA ALA A 53 4.89 0.76 -4.29
C ALA A 53 3.95 1.93 -4.61
N VAL A 54 4.03 2.99 -3.80
CA VAL A 54 3.32 4.25 -4.03
C VAL A 54 4.33 5.33 -4.41
N PRO A 55 4.44 5.70 -5.69
CA PRO A 55 5.32 6.78 -6.12
C PRO A 55 4.71 8.15 -5.83
N ALA A 56 5.56 9.07 -5.40
CA ALA A 56 5.23 10.49 -5.38
C ALA A 56 5.33 11.10 -6.78
N ALA A 57 4.35 11.94 -7.17
CA ALA A 57 4.39 12.70 -8.42
C ALA A 57 3.80 14.12 -8.26
N PRO A 58 4.48 15.19 -8.75
CA PRO A 58 3.86 16.50 -8.93
C PRO A 58 2.79 16.45 -10.04
N SER A 59 1.73 17.25 -9.93
CA SER A 59 0.49 17.11 -10.73
C SER A 59 0.56 17.54 -12.22
N THR A 60 1.68 17.45 -12.91
CA THR A 60 1.74 17.77 -14.36
C THR A 60 1.09 16.69 -15.23
N GLU A 61 0.78 15.53 -14.67
CA GLU A 61 0.14 14.39 -15.32
C GLU A 61 -1.31 14.22 -14.82
N GLY A 62 -2.23 13.87 -15.74
CA GLY A 62 -3.68 13.83 -15.54
C GLY A 62 -4.16 12.99 -14.33
N ALA A 63 -5.32 13.37 -13.79
CA ALA A 63 -5.91 12.82 -12.58
C ALA A 63 -6.36 11.34 -12.70
N ALA A 64 -6.09 10.52 -11.69
CA ALA A 64 -6.93 9.37 -11.37
C ALA A 64 -7.60 9.64 -10.01
N THR A 65 -8.91 9.87 -10.03
CA THR A 65 -9.76 9.93 -8.85
C THR A 65 -9.88 8.53 -8.23
N ALA A 66 -9.25 8.30 -7.09
CA ALA A 66 -9.45 7.11 -6.28
C ALA A 66 -10.73 7.28 -5.43
N THR A 67 -11.89 7.16 -6.08
CA THR A 67 -13.15 6.97 -5.36
C THR A 67 -13.98 5.93 -6.11
N ALA A 68 -14.30 4.83 -5.41
CA ALA A 68 -15.33 3.83 -5.72
C ALA A 68 -14.93 2.55 -6.52
N PRO A 69 -15.65 1.42 -6.30
CA PRO A 69 -15.16 0.03 -6.40
C PRO A 69 -15.24 -0.59 -7.81
N THR A 70 -15.33 0.23 -8.86
CA THR A 70 -15.63 -0.24 -10.22
C THR A 70 -14.47 -0.06 -11.20
N VAL A 71 -13.26 0.24 -10.73
CA VAL A 71 -12.09 0.29 -11.61
C VAL A 71 -11.58 -1.14 -11.80
N PRO A 72 -11.64 -1.72 -13.02
CA PRO A 72 -10.92 -2.96 -13.31
C PRO A 72 -9.45 -2.72 -13.00
N ALA A 73 -8.79 -3.66 -12.31
CA ALA A 73 -7.42 -3.56 -11.83
C ALA A 73 -6.54 -2.72 -12.77
N LEU A 74 -6.20 -1.51 -12.32
CA LEU A 74 -5.30 -0.61 -13.03
C LEU A 74 -3.95 -1.34 -13.13
N SER A 75 -3.62 -1.82 -14.32
CA SER A 75 -2.39 -2.57 -14.60
C SER A 75 -1.16 -1.69 -14.37
N CYS A 76 -0.63 -1.71 -13.16
CA CYS A 76 0.53 -0.91 -12.77
C CYS A 76 1.79 -1.76 -12.93
N THR A 77 2.42 -1.66 -14.09
CA THR A 77 3.65 -2.39 -14.44
C THR A 77 4.94 -1.61 -14.16
N VAL A 78 4.87 -0.38 -13.62
CA VAL A 78 6.05 0.50 -13.52
C VAL A 78 6.10 1.21 -12.17
N SER A 79 7.25 1.21 -11.49
CA SER A 79 7.52 1.82 -10.17
C SER A 79 7.50 3.36 -10.14
N GLY A 80 6.72 4.02 -11.00
CA GLY A 80 6.85 5.46 -11.28
C GLY A 80 8.10 5.78 -12.12
N GLN A 81 8.08 6.88 -12.87
CA GLN A 81 9.22 7.30 -13.68
C GLN A 81 10.26 8.04 -12.80
N PRO A 82 11.54 7.64 -12.79
CA PRO A 82 12.60 8.36 -12.07
C PRO A 82 12.69 9.85 -12.46
N PRO A 83 13.00 10.78 -11.53
CA PRO A 83 13.23 10.56 -10.11
C PRO A 83 11.92 10.34 -9.32
N ALA A 84 11.87 9.35 -8.43
CA ALA A 84 10.68 9.05 -7.65
C ALA A 84 10.98 8.56 -6.23
N THR A 85 10.51 9.30 -5.22
CA THR A 85 10.41 8.79 -3.84
C THR A 85 9.28 7.77 -3.77
N LEU A 86 9.57 6.54 -3.33
CA LEU A 86 8.62 5.41 -3.28
C LEU A 86 8.34 5.01 -1.84
N ALA A 87 7.06 4.79 -1.50
CA ALA A 87 6.68 4.00 -0.34
C ALA A 87 6.45 2.55 -0.79
N GLU A 88 7.33 1.63 -0.39
CA GLU A 88 7.26 0.22 -0.78
C GLU A 88 6.72 -0.62 0.36
N TYR A 89 5.87 -1.60 0.05
CA TYR A 89 5.27 -2.47 1.05
C TYR A 89 5.10 -3.90 0.54
N THR A 90 5.07 -4.84 1.47
CA THR A 90 4.67 -6.24 1.28
C THR A 90 3.73 -6.61 2.41
N ILE A 91 2.48 -6.93 2.08
CA ILE A 91 1.42 -7.24 3.05
C ILE A 91 1.09 -8.73 2.96
N GLY A 92 0.84 -9.35 4.10
CA GLY A 92 0.42 -10.74 4.22
C GLY A 92 1.52 -11.70 4.65
N GLY A 93 1.16 -12.98 4.79
CA GLY A 93 1.97 -13.95 5.51
C GLY A 93 1.82 -13.77 7.03
N ASP A 94 2.93 -13.94 7.76
CA ASP A 94 2.96 -13.80 9.23
C ASP A 94 3.30 -12.36 9.68
N GLN A 95 3.86 -11.54 8.79
CA GLN A 95 4.39 -10.21 9.08
C GLN A 95 4.36 -9.35 7.81
N ASP A 96 3.93 -8.10 7.92
CA ASP A 96 4.03 -7.13 6.82
C ASP A 96 5.38 -6.41 6.87
N TYR A 97 5.86 -5.93 5.72
CA TYR A 97 7.10 -5.17 5.59
C TYR A 97 6.87 -3.89 4.79
N TYR A 98 7.60 -2.84 5.13
CA TYR A 98 7.50 -1.56 4.45
C TYR A 98 8.80 -0.75 4.58
N ASN A 99 9.04 0.12 3.61
CA ASN A 99 10.17 1.05 3.59
C ASN A 99 9.86 2.28 2.73
N ILE A 100 10.72 3.31 2.83
CA ILE A 100 10.82 4.36 1.82
C ILE A 100 12.03 4.05 0.94
N SER A 101 11.93 4.30 -0.36
CA SER A 101 13.02 4.08 -1.31
C SER A 101 13.23 5.30 -2.20
N VAL A 102 14.50 5.68 -2.32
CA VAL A 102 15.00 6.76 -3.19
C VAL A 102 16.07 6.23 -4.15
N VAL A 103 16.15 4.91 -4.31
CA VAL A 103 17.06 4.21 -5.24
C VAL A 103 16.90 4.75 -6.67
N ASN A 104 15.66 5.05 -7.04
CA ASN A 104 15.30 5.62 -8.34
C ASN A 104 15.23 7.15 -8.32
N GLY A 105 15.92 7.82 -7.39
CA GLY A 105 15.95 9.26 -7.21
C GLY A 105 14.90 9.80 -6.25
N TYR A 106 15.05 11.06 -5.88
CA TYR A 106 14.19 11.77 -4.92
C TYR A 106 13.47 12.93 -5.61
N ASN A 107 12.16 13.04 -5.42
CA ASN A 107 11.36 14.12 -5.99
C ASN A 107 10.44 14.83 -4.99
N LEU A 108 9.98 14.12 -3.95
CA LEU A 108 9.02 14.63 -2.98
C LEU A 108 9.34 14.13 -1.56
N PRO A 109 9.21 14.99 -0.53
CA PRO A 109 9.27 14.55 0.85
C PRO A 109 8.12 13.59 1.17
N MET A 110 8.43 12.53 1.91
CA MET A 110 7.47 11.49 2.24
C MET A 110 7.65 11.04 3.70
N ALA A 111 6.54 10.85 4.39
CA ALA A 111 6.48 10.06 5.59
C ALA A 111 5.65 8.80 5.32
N PHE A 112 6.09 7.67 5.88
CA PHE A 112 5.39 6.40 5.77
C PHE A 112 5.40 5.70 7.12
N SER A 113 4.21 5.34 7.60
CA SER A 113 4.05 4.67 8.89
C SER A 113 3.00 3.59 8.84
N CYS A 114 3.09 2.70 9.82
CA CYS A 114 2.14 1.62 10.03
C CYS A 114 1.67 1.62 11.50
N SER A 115 0.43 1.22 11.77
CA SER A 115 -0.20 1.35 13.09
C SER A 115 0.47 0.58 14.23
N THR A 116 1.28 -0.44 13.93
CA THR A 116 2.05 -1.19 14.94
C THR A 116 3.56 -1.15 14.71
N GLY A 117 4.01 -0.38 13.72
CA GLY A 117 5.41 -0.23 13.34
C GLY A 117 5.98 1.13 13.72
N VAL A 118 7.17 1.43 13.20
CA VAL A 118 7.83 2.74 13.33
C VAL A 118 7.39 3.71 12.24
N GLY A 119 7.50 5.02 12.49
CA GLY A 119 7.32 6.03 11.45
C GLY A 119 8.63 6.30 10.70
N LEU A 120 8.58 6.33 9.38
CA LEU A 120 9.71 6.67 8.49
C LEU A 120 9.49 8.07 7.95
N VAL A 121 10.54 8.89 7.89
CA VAL A 121 10.46 10.24 7.33
C VAL A 121 11.66 10.54 6.44
N CYS A 122 11.40 10.82 5.16
CA CYS A 122 12.41 11.21 4.19
C CYS A 122 12.11 12.60 3.62
N ARG A 123 12.87 13.61 4.06
CA ARG A 123 12.74 15.01 3.63
C ARG A 123 13.83 15.47 2.66
N GLU A 124 14.76 14.60 2.31
CA GLU A 124 15.89 14.92 1.43
C GLU A 124 16.41 13.66 0.71
N PRO A 125 17.18 13.80 -0.38
CA PRO A 125 17.63 12.66 -1.18
C PRO A 125 18.43 11.60 -0.41
N ASN A 126 19.28 11.99 0.54
CA ASN A 126 20.14 11.07 1.29
C ASN A 126 19.63 10.80 2.71
N CYS A 127 18.31 10.73 2.88
CA CYS A 127 17.71 10.57 4.20
C CYS A 127 18.06 9.21 4.83
N PRO A 128 18.25 9.15 6.17
CA PRO A 128 18.63 7.92 6.86
C PRO A 128 17.50 6.87 6.91
N ASP A 129 16.25 7.23 6.62
CA ASP A 129 15.09 6.35 6.73
C ASP A 129 14.70 5.68 5.41
N ALA A 130 15.43 5.93 4.31
CA ALA A 130 15.12 5.36 3.01
C ALA A 130 16.27 4.55 2.41
N TYR A 131 15.91 3.57 1.58
CA TYR A 131 16.84 2.84 0.72
C TYR A 131 17.57 3.80 -0.21
N GLN A 132 18.89 3.86 -0.07
CA GLN A 132 19.76 4.65 -0.93
C GLN A 132 20.23 3.86 -2.17
N TYR A 133 20.23 2.53 -2.09
CA TYR A 133 20.65 1.61 -3.15
C TYR A 133 19.92 0.27 -2.99
N PRO A 134 19.87 -0.60 -4.02
CA PRO A 134 19.00 -1.79 -4.03
C PRO A 134 19.22 -2.82 -2.92
N THR A 135 20.37 -2.80 -2.25
CA THR A 135 20.75 -3.75 -1.19
C THR A 135 20.85 -3.09 0.19
N ASP A 136 20.21 -1.92 0.38
CA ASP A 136 20.13 -1.23 1.66
C ASP A 136 19.07 -1.85 2.60
N ASP A 137 19.16 -3.17 2.81
CA ASP A 137 18.11 -3.95 3.45
C ASP A 137 17.87 -3.62 4.93
N LYS A 138 18.75 -2.81 5.51
CA LYS A 138 18.65 -2.32 6.89
C LYS A 138 17.54 -1.28 7.06
N LYS A 139 16.98 -0.77 5.96
CA LYS A 139 15.89 0.23 5.96
C LYS A 139 14.50 -0.41 5.83
N THR A 140 14.42 -1.74 5.77
CA THR A 140 13.14 -2.43 5.83
C THR A 140 12.64 -2.51 7.26
N HIS A 141 11.39 -2.10 7.45
CA HIS A 141 10.70 -2.14 8.72
C HIS A 141 9.55 -3.13 8.66
N ALA A 142 9.26 -3.75 9.80
CA ALA A 142 8.21 -4.73 9.93
C ALA A 142 6.99 -4.10 10.60
N CYS A 143 5.79 -4.51 10.17
CA CYS A 143 4.53 -4.16 10.80
C CYS A 143 3.66 -5.39 11.00
N SER A 144 2.93 -5.45 12.12
CA SER A 144 2.06 -6.59 12.41
C SER A 144 1.01 -6.74 11.32
N THR A 145 0.64 -7.98 11.00
CA THR A 145 -0.44 -8.23 10.04
C THR A 145 -1.75 -7.56 10.47
N ASN A 146 -2.58 -7.16 9.50
CA ASN A 146 -3.84 -6.42 9.71
C ASN A 146 -3.65 -4.99 10.25
N SER A 147 -2.48 -4.41 10.02
CA SER A 147 -2.25 -3.01 10.36
C SER A 147 -2.75 -2.05 9.28
N ASN A 148 -2.93 -0.79 9.69
CA ASN A 148 -3.24 0.31 8.78
C ASN A 148 -1.99 1.16 8.52
N TYR A 149 -1.96 1.77 7.34
CA TYR A 149 -0.81 2.48 6.80
C TYR A 149 -1.14 3.93 6.52
N GLN A 150 -0.18 4.82 6.76
CA GLN A 150 -0.31 6.25 6.45
C GLN A 150 0.89 6.71 5.64
N ILE A 151 0.63 7.29 4.47
CA ILE A 151 1.62 7.92 3.59
C ILE A 151 1.29 9.41 3.54
N THR A 152 2.23 10.27 3.94
CA THR A 152 2.07 11.72 3.87
C THR A 152 3.11 12.31 2.94
N PHE A 153 2.68 13.02 1.91
CA PHE A 153 3.53 13.84 1.07
C PHE A 153 3.73 15.21 1.72
N CYS A 154 4.96 15.71 1.69
CA CYS A 154 5.37 16.94 2.37
C CYS A 154 5.04 16.95 3.88
N PRO A 155 5.51 15.94 4.65
CA PRO A 155 5.30 15.88 6.09
C PRO A 155 6.13 16.91 6.85
#